data_AF-A0A523EG85-F1
#
_entry.id   AF-A0A523EG85-F1
#
_cell.length_a   1.000
_cell.length_b   1.000
_cell.length_c   1.000
_cell.angle_alpha   90.00
_cell.angle_beta   90.00
_cell.angle_gamma   90.00
#
_symmetry.space_group_name_H-M   'P 1'
#
loop_
_entity.id
_entity.type
_entity.pdbx_description
1 polymer ?
#
loop_
_entity_poly.entity_id
_entity_poly.type
_entity_poly.pdbx_seq_one_letter_code
_entity_poly.pdbx_strand_id
1 'polypeptide(L)'
;MAWIIMVLFVFTAGLLRRFHDGIPESPFLHPLAGNLLFAGIFVLLLVASRERAVGAIPGPGVRLGSLTPLLLMLLIEKWVSLGFYEPLFGWISRPGTSEILADAQFDAFTGIALLATCLLLGRLSTPTRRKTWRRIHPLRLPLALLQVFIVAVGTYLVLGLLAAALGNPLKLRWPTGGTLLYWVIAGQALVAFGEEVYYRGLLYCEVERLAPRMGLRTPVARRWVAVGLTSMLFAMEHLDVTQPWDVVARQTIFIASLGALFALLVAVSANLYLAAGIHAWINWLLLGAAPHFADANGAPALPAGTYIGVTLILAFIVAFAFGRRRSVHSVKTLQERMGRRGTTRTLDRA
;
A
#
# COMPACT_ATOMS: atom_id res chain seq x y z
N MET A 1 -8.07 22.76 13.16
CA MET A 1 -9.27 21.90 13.17
C MET A 1 -9.23 20.80 12.09
N ALA A 2 -9.16 21.10 10.79
CA ALA A 2 -9.22 20.06 9.74
C ALA A 2 -8.12 18.99 9.82
N TRP A 3 -6.88 19.38 10.16
CA TRP A 3 -5.79 18.42 10.43
C TRP A 3 -6.11 17.49 11.59
N ILE A 4 -6.69 18.02 12.67
CA ILE A 4 -7.09 17.25 13.85
C ILE A 4 -8.15 16.23 13.45
N ILE A 5 -9.18 16.65 12.70
CA ILE A 5 -10.23 15.75 12.21
C ILE A 5 -9.62 14.64 11.34
N MET A 6 -8.75 14.98 10.39
CA MET A 6 -8.14 13.98 9.52
C MET A 6 -7.26 13.00 10.30
N VAL A 7 -6.43 13.49 11.23
CA VAL A 7 -5.61 12.62 12.09
C VAL A 7 -6.52 11.72 12.91
N LEU A 8 -7.52 12.27 13.61
CA LEU A 8 -8.46 11.47 14.39
C LEU A 8 -9.11 10.39 13.53
N PHE A 9 -9.62 10.72 12.34
CA PHE A 9 -10.27 9.72 11.48
C PHE A 9 -9.33 8.66 10.94
N VAL A 10 -8.10 9.04 10.56
CA VAL A 10 -7.09 8.08 10.12
C VAL A 10 -6.77 7.11 11.26
N PHE A 11 -6.50 7.61 12.46
CA PHE A 11 -6.18 6.76 13.60
C PHE A 11 -7.38 5.91 14.02
N THR A 12 -8.57 6.49 14.10
CA THR A 12 -9.81 5.80 14.45
C THR A 12 -10.15 4.70 13.45
N ALA A 13 -10.01 4.95 12.14
CA ALA A 13 -10.24 3.92 11.12
C ALA A 13 -9.19 2.80 11.18
N GLY A 14 -7.93 3.14 11.46
CA GLY A 14 -6.86 2.16 11.64
C GLY A 14 -7.10 1.23 12.83
N LEU A 15 -7.60 1.78 13.94
CA LEU A 15 -7.95 0.98 15.12
C LEU A 15 -9.22 0.15 14.92
N LEU A 16 -10.18 0.61 14.11
CA LEU A 16 -11.52 -0.01 14.00
C LEU A 16 -11.48 -1.50 13.65
N ARG A 17 -10.59 -1.91 12.76
CA ARG A 17 -10.46 -3.33 12.40
C ARG A 17 -10.07 -4.18 13.61
N ARG A 18 -9.14 -3.67 14.42
CA ARG A 18 -8.69 -4.33 15.67
C ARG A 18 -9.71 -4.28 16.79
N PHE A 19 -10.56 -3.26 16.82
CA PHE A 19 -11.70 -3.26 17.73
C PHE A 19 -12.63 -4.45 17.42
N HIS A 20 -13.00 -4.68 16.17
CA HIS A 20 -13.92 -5.76 15.83
C HIS A 20 -13.35 -7.15 16.17
N ASP A 21 -12.08 -7.39 15.87
CA ASP A 21 -11.45 -8.70 16.05
C ASP A 21 -11.00 -8.96 17.51
N GLY A 22 -10.80 -7.90 18.32
CA GLY A 22 -10.20 -7.99 19.66
C GLY A 22 -11.07 -7.53 20.84
N ILE A 23 -12.31 -7.07 20.63
CA ILE A 23 -13.19 -6.54 21.71
C ILE A 23 -13.48 -7.55 22.84
N PRO A 24 -13.66 -8.86 22.62
CA PRO A 24 -13.92 -9.78 23.73
C PRO A 24 -12.71 -9.94 24.67
N GLU A 25 -11.49 -9.68 24.20
CA GLU A 25 -10.25 -10.07 24.90
C GLU A 25 -9.30 -8.91 25.22
N SER A 26 -9.54 -7.70 24.69
CA SER A 26 -8.64 -6.56 24.91
C SER A 26 -8.74 -5.99 26.34
N PRO A 27 -7.66 -5.98 27.14
CA PRO A 27 -7.68 -5.38 28.48
C PRO A 27 -7.66 -3.84 28.45
N PHE A 28 -7.52 -3.22 27.27
CA PHE A 28 -7.27 -1.78 27.14
C PHE A 28 -8.45 -0.99 26.55
N LEU A 29 -9.45 -1.65 25.96
CA LEU A 29 -10.44 -0.99 25.10
C LEU A 29 -11.86 -1.53 25.33
N HIS A 30 -12.80 -0.64 25.65
CA HIS A 30 -14.19 -0.98 26.02
C HIS A 30 -15.10 -1.18 24.77
N PRO A 31 -16.06 -2.13 24.79
CA PRO A 31 -16.98 -2.41 23.66
C PRO A 31 -17.77 -1.19 23.14
N LEU A 32 -18.05 -0.20 23.99
CA LEU A 32 -18.74 1.05 23.63
C LEU A 32 -18.01 1.88 22.56
N ALA A 33 -16.70 1.66 22.36
CA ALA A 33 -15.92 2.33 21.33
C ALA A 33 -16.45 2.04 19.90
N GLY A 34 -16.97 0.83 19.63
CA GLY A 34 -17.55 0.47 18.33
C GLY A 34 -18.85 1.26 18.02
N ASN A 35 -19.69 1.50 19.03
CA ASN A 35 -20.96 2.22 18.86
C ASN A 35 -20.77 3.73 18.62
N LEU A 36 -19.81 4.36 19.32
CA LEU A 36 -19.43 5.75 19.09
C LEU A 36 -18.89 5.97 17.67
N LEU A 37 -18.26 4.93 17.12
CA LEU A 37 -17.69 4.96 15.79
C LEU A 37 -18.77 4.89 14.70
N PHE A 38 -19.77 4.02 14.86
CA PHE A 38 -20.95 4.00 14.00
C PHE A 38 -21.69 5.35 14.01
N ALA A 39 -21.85 5.95 15.19
CA ALA A 39 -22.39 7.30 15.32
C ALA A 39 -21.54 8.34 14.56
N GLY A 40 -20.21 8.26 14.64
CA GLY A 40 -19.29 9.10 13.87
C GLY A 40 -19.45 8.95 12.35
N ILE A 41 -19.59 7.72 11.85
CA ILE A 41 -19.86 7.42 10.43
C ILE A 41 -21.16 8.08 9.99
N PHE A 42 -22.23 7.89 10.77
CA PHE A 42 -23.56 8.43 10.47
C PHE A 42 -23.55 9.96 10.43
N VAL A 43 -22.92 10.60 11.42
CA VAL A 43 -22.78 12.07 11.46
C VAL A 43 -22.01 12.58 10.24
N LEU A 44 -20.93 11.92 9.83
CA LEU A 44 -20.20 12.32 8.62
C LEU A 44 -21.01 12.17 7.33
N LEU A 45 -21.81 11.11 7.22
CA LEU A 45 -22.73 10.90 6.11
C LEU A 45 -23.80 12.00 6.05
N LEU A 46 -24.31 12.43 7.22
CA LEU A 46 -25.25 13.55 7.32
C LEU A 46 -24.60 14.89 6.95
N VAL A 47 -23.36 15.14 7.36
CA VAL A 47 -22.66 16.37 6.95
C VAL A 47 -22.36 16.36 5.44
N ALA A 48 -21.95 15.21 4.92
CA ALA A 48 -21.74 15.00 3.49
C ALA A 48 -23.02 15.23 2.67
N SER A 49 -24.15 14.66 3.11
CA SER A 49 -25.43 14.82 2.43
C SER A 49 -25.92 16.27 2.48
N ARG A 50 -25.77 16.93 3.64
CA ARG A 50 -26.11 18.35 3.81
C ARG A 50 -25.27 19.25 2.90
N GLU A 51 -23.95 19.07 2.84
CA GLU A 51 -23.10 19.88 1.94
C GLU A 51 -23.44 19.64 0.45
N ARG A 52 -23.87 18.42 0.10
CA ARG A 52 -24.31 18.10 -1.26
C ARG A 52 -25.66 18.75 -1.62
N ALA A 53 -26.57 18.84 -0.64
CA ALA A 53 -27.92 19.38 -0.83
C ALA A 53 -27.98 20.91 -0.78
N VAL A 54 -27.30 21.53 0.19
CA VAL A 54 -27.39 22.98 0.46
C VAL A 54 -26.39 23.76 -0.41
N GLY A 55 -25.46 23.07 -1.05
CA GLY A 55 -24.29 23.70 -1.64
C GLY A 55 -23.31 24.16 -0.57
N ALA A 56 -22.07 24.42 -0.99
CA ALA A 56 -21.02 24.75 -0.05
C ALA A 56 -21.19 26.16 0.52
N ILE A 57 -21.26 26.27 1.85
CA ILE A 57 -21.24 27.57 2.54
C ILE A 57 -19.92 28.29 2.19
N PRO A 58 -19.96 29.54 1.70
CA PRO A 58 -18.75 30.29 1.41
C PRO A 58 -18.02 30.70 2.69
N GLY A 59 -16.68 30.55 2.70
CA GLY A 59 -15.83 30.95 3.81
C GLY A 59 -14.37 30.48 3.65
N PRO A 60 -13.41 31.14 4.31
CA PRO A 60 -12.01 30.70 4.31
C PRO A 60 -11.84 29.43 5.16
N GLY A 61 -11.27 28.37 4.58
CA GLY A 61 -10.93 27.14 5.31
C GLY A 61 -11.23 25.84 4.56
N VAL A 62 -10.96 24.72 5.23
CA VAL A 62 -11.26 23.37 4.72
C VAL A 62 -12.72 23.09 4.99
N ARG A 63 -13.51 22.95 3.92
CA ARG A 63 -14.92 22.52 4.00
C ARG A 63 -14.97 21.08 4.50
N LEU A 64 -15.84 20.76 5.46
CA LEU A 64 -15.89 19.42 6.02
C LEU A 64 -16.25 18.38 4.93
N GLY A 65 -17.14 18.75 4.01
CA GLY A 65 -17.49 17.90 2.86
C GLY A 65 -16.37 17.73 1.83
N SER A 66 -15.30 18.54 1.91
CA SER A 66 -14.11 18.24 1.13
C SER A 66 -13.33 17.03 1.67
N LEU A 67 -13.45 16.73 2.97
CA LEU A 67 -12.88 15.54 3.60
C LEU A 67 -13.73 14.29 3.38
N THR A 68 -15.04 14.44 3.11
CA THR A 68 -15.99 13.34 2.93
C THR A 68 -15.48 12.18 2.09
N PRO A 69 -14.88 12.38 0.89
CA PRO A 69 -14.41 11.24 0.11
C PRO A 69 -13.37 10.39 0.85
N LEU A 70 -12.41 11.03 1.53
CA LEU A 70 -11.40 10.33 2.34
C LEU A 70 -12.05 9.56 3.48
N LEU A 71 -12.97 10.20 4.19
CA LEU A 71 -13.64 9.61 5.34
C LEU A 71 -14.51 8.41 4.92
N LEU A 72 -15.26 8.54 3.83
CA LEU A 72 -16.05 7.43 3.28
C LEU A 72 -15.16 6.31 2.76
N MET A 73 -14.00 6.60 2.17
CA MET A 73 -13.04 5.57 1.77
C MET A 73 -12.61 4.73 2.98
N LEU A 74 -12.19 5.40 4.06
CA LEU A 74 -11.75 4.75 5.30
C LEU A 74 -12.87 3.91 5.94
N LEU A 75 -14.08 4.44 6.00
CA LEU A 75 -15.18 3.83 6.75
C LEU A 75 -15.89 2.71 5.97
N ILE A 76 -16.17 2.93 4.69
CA ILE A 76 -16.86 1.93 3.86
C ILE A 76 -15.96 0.71 3.65
N GLU A 77 -14.65 0.90 3.42
CA GLU A 77 -13.76 -0.25 3.28
C GLU A 77 -13.76 -1.11 4.54
N LYS A 78 -13.66 -0.50 5.72
CA LYS A 78 -13.73 -1.22 7.01
C LYS A 78 -15.06 -1.93 7.23
N TRP A 79 -16.17 -1.25 6.93
CA TRP A 79 -17.50 -1.86 7.02
C TRP A 79 -17.65 -3.05 6.08
N VAL A 80 -17.15 -2.93 4.84
CA VAL A 80 -17.17 -4.01 3.86
C VAL A 80 -16.28 -5.17 4.31
N SER A 81 -15.06 -4.90 4.78
CA SER A 81 -14.13 -5.94 5.20
C SER A 81 -14.65 -6.74 6.39
N LEU A 82 -15.20 -6.05 7.40
CA LEU A 82 -15.70 -6.68 8.63
C LEU A 82 -17.05 -7.37 8.42
N GLY A 83 -17.96 -6.74 7.68
CA GLY A 83 -19.34 -7.25 7.53
C GLY A 83 -19.50 -8.34 6.48
N PHE A 84 -18.59 -8.41 5.50
CA PHE A 84 -18.83 -9.25 4.30
C PHE A 84 -17.71 -10.23 3.97
N TYR A 85 -16.45 -10.00 4.34
CA TYR A 85 -15.38 -10.87 3.82
C TYR A 85 -15.51 -12.30 4.33
N GLU A 86 -15.56 -12.48 5.64
CA GLU A 86 -15.65 -13.81 6.25
C GLU A 86 -16.99 -14.51 5.93
N PRO A 87 -18.18 -13.88 6.04
CA PRO A 87 -19.43 -14.53 5.68
C PRO A 87 -19.51 -14.96 4.20
N LEU A 88 -19.04 -14.10 3.28
CA LEU A 88 -19.03 -14.44 1.85
C LEU A 88 -18.04 -15.55 1.55
N PHE A 89 -16.87 -15.55 2.20
CA PHE A 89 -15.91 -16.63 2.04
C PHE A 89 -16.46 -17.94 2.58
N GLY A 90 -17.07 -17.93 3.78
CA GLY A 90 -17.71 -19.10 4.36
C GLY A 90 -18.74 -19.74 3.43
N TRP A 91 -19.51 -18.92 2.71
CA TRP A 91 -20.50 -19.38 1.73
C TRP A 91 -19.90 -20.07 0.50
N ILE A 92 -18.72 -19.65 0.04
CA ILE A 92 -18.06 -20.21 -1.17
C ILE A 92 -16.97 -21.24 -0.86
N SER A 93 -16.51 -21.29 0.39
CA SER A 93 -15.45 -22.20 0.84
C SER A 93 -15.91 -23.65 0.78
N ARG A 94 -14.99 -24.57 0.46
CA ARG A 94 -15.31 -25.99 0.35
C ARG A 94 -15.23 -26.66 1.73
N PRO A 95 -16.26 -27.41 2.15
CA PRO A 95 -16.18 -28.25 3.35
C PRO A 95 -15.00 -29.23 3.26
N GLY A 96 -14.29 -29.43 4.37
CA GLY A 96 -13.18 -30.39 4.47
C GLY A 96 -11.83 -29.90 3.94
N THR A 97 -11.71 -28.63 3.55
CA THR A 97 -10.41 -27.99 3.27
C THR A 97 -9.61 -27.89 4.57
N SER A 98 -8.30 -28.19 4.54
CA SER A 98 -7.44 -27.94 5.71
C SER A 98 -7.40 -26.45 6.05
N GLU A 99 -7.30 -26.12 7.34
CA GLU A 99 -7.32 -24.74 7.85
C GLU A 99 -6.27 -23.86 7.14
N ILE A 100 -5.02 -24.31 7.06
CA ILE A 100 -3.92 -23.57 6.40
C ILE A 100 -4.21 -23.28 4.91
N LEU A 101 -4.87 -24.22 4.22
CA LEU A 101 -5.25 -24.02 2.83
C LEU A 101 -6.46 -23.08 2.69
N ALA A 102 -7.41 -23.16 3.62
CA ALA A 102 -8.55 -22.24 3.69
C ALA A 102 -8.08 -20.81 3.95
N ASP A 103 -7.10 -20.60 4.83
CA ASP A 103 -6.49 -19.29 5.11
C ASP A 103 -5.82 -18.69 3.86
N ALA A 104 -5.02 -19.49 3.15
CA ALA A 104 -4.38 -19.03 1.91
C ALA A 104 -5.40 -18.69 0.80
N GLN A 105 -6.53 -19.42 0.75
CA GLN A 105 -7.64 -19.10 -0.14
C GLN A 105 -8.39 -17.84 0.30
N PHE A 106 -8.56 -17.65 1.60
CA PHE A 106 -9.18 -16.47 2.18
C PHE A 106 -8.35 -15.22 1.87
N ASP A 107 -7.01 -15.29 1.97
CA ASP A 107 -6.11 -14.20 1.55
C ASP A 107 -6.35 -13.81 0.09
N ALA A 108 -6.42 -14.78 -0.82
CA ALA A 108 -6.71 -14.50 -2.23
C ALA A 108 -8.09 -13.84 -2.41
N PHE A 109 -9.09 -14.34 -1.70
CA PHE A 109 -10.43 -13.75 -1.70
C PHE A 109 -10.43 -12.32 -1.17
N THR A 110 -9.79 -12.05 -0.02
CA THR A 110 -9.74 -10.70 0.56
C THR A 110 -8.99 -9.72 -0.34
N GLY A 111 -7.92 -10.14 -1.01
CA GLY A 111 -7.23 -9.33 -2.01
C GLY A 111 -8.14 -8.93 -3.18
N ILE A 112 -8.93 -9.87 -3.71
CA ILE A 112 -9.92 -9.61 -4.78
C ILE A 112 -11.03 -8.67 -4.26
N ALA A 113 -11.55 -8.96 -3.08
CA ALA A 113 -12.62 -8.16 -2.47
C ALA A 113 -12.14 -6.73 -2.18
N LEU A 114 -10.91 -6.54 -1.75
CA LEU A 114 -10.31 -5.22 -1.51
C LEU A 114 -10.13 -4.45 -2.82
N LEU A 115 -9.72 -5.11 -3.90
CA LEU A 115 -9.66 -4.49 -5.22
C LEU A 115 -11.06 -4.06 -5.69
N ALA A 116 -12.08 -4.90 -5.52
CA ALA A 116 -13.46 -4.55 -5.85
C ALA A 116 -13.94 -3.34 -5.04
N THR A 117 -13.67 -3.32 -3.73
CA THR A 117 -13.93 -2.17 -2.86
C THR A 117 -13.20 -0.92 -3.37
N CYS A 118 -11.93 -1.01 -3.76
CA CYS A 118 -11.18 0.11 -4.33
C CYS A 118 -11.81 0.66 -5.63
N LEU A 119 -12.36 -0.20 -6.50
CA LEU A 119 -13.06 0.24 -7.71
C LEU A 119 -14.32 1.06 -7.37
N LEU A 120 -15.06 0.65 -6.34
CA LEU A 120 -16.24 1.35 -5.84
C LEU A 120 -15.85 2.69 -5.20
N LEU A 121 -14.90 2.66 -4.27
CA LEU A 121 -14.42 3.81 -3.52
C LEU A 121 -13.75 4.87 -4.41
N GLY A 122 -13.08 4.45 -5.48
CA GLY A 122 -12.52 5.38 -6.48
C GLY A 122 -13.58 6.32 -7.08
N ARG A 123 -14.86 5.94 -7.08
CA ARG A 123 -15.95 6.81 -7.58
C ARG A 123 -16.20 8.03 -6.70
N LEU A 124 -15.79 8.00 -5.42
CA LEU A 124 -15.96 9.11 -4.48
C LEU A 124 -15.08 10.32 -4.80
N SER A 125 -13.97 10.12 -5.52
CA SER A 125 -13.05 11.20 -5.91
C SER A 125 -12.46 10.95 -7.29
N THR A 126 -13.06 11.58 -8.32
CA THR A 126 -12.58 11.49 -9.71
C THR A 126 -11.11 11.87 -9.88
N PRO A 127 -10.58 12.96 -9.27
CA PRO A 127 -9.16 13.30 -9.39
C PRO A 127 -8.24 12.21 -8.85
N THR A 128 -8.58 11.64 -7.69
CA THR A 128 -7.84 10.56 -7.05
C THR A 128 -7.87 9.30 -7.89
N ARG A 129 -9.06 8.85 -8.32
CA ARG A 129 -9.21 7.71 -9.24
C ARG A 129 -8.37 7.87 -10.51
N ARG A 130 -8.43 9.03 -11.17
CA ARG A 130 -7.62 9.29 -12.37
C ARG A 130 -6.12 9.23 -12.09
N LYS A 131 -5.68 9.68 -10.90
CA LYS A 131 -4.27 9.61 -10.50
C LYS A 131 -3.85 8.17 -10.20
N THR A 132 -4.67 7.42 -9.45
CA THR A 132 -4.43 6.00 -9.16
C THR A 132 -4.40 5.18 -10.43
N TRP A 133 -5.36 5.36 -11.35
CA TRP A 133 -5.45 4.53 -12.57
C TRP A 133 -4.30 4.79 -13.53
N ARG A 134 -3.76 6.01 -13.55
CA ARG A 134 -2.52 6.29 -14.29
C ARG A 134 -1.32 5.53 -13.71
N ARG A 135 -1.31 5.24 -12.41
CA ARG A 135 -0.23 4.50 -11.73
C ARG A 135 -0.36 2.97 -11.88
N ILE A 136 -1.57 2.46 -12.12
CA ILE A 136 -1.85 1.05 -12.48
C ILE A 136 -2.13 0.88 -13.98
N HIS A 137 -1.63 1.77 -14.84
CA HIS A 137 -1.83 1.61 -16.28
C HIS A 137 -1.18 0.30 -16.76
N PRO A 138 -1.87 -0.58 -17.53
CA PRO A 138 -1.36 -1.91 -17.88
C PRO A 138 0.02 -1.92 -18.54
N LEU A 139 0.33 -0.91 -19.37
CA LEU A 139 1.65 -0.74 -19.98
C LEU A 139 2.81 -0.57 -18.98
N ARG A 140 2.54 -0.34 -17.70
CA ARG A 140 3.55 -0.25 -16.63
C ARG A 140 3.86 -1.59 -15.97
N LEU A 141 3.01 -2.61 -16.19
CA LEU A 141 3.16 -3.92 -15.57
C LEU A 141 4.41 -4.66 -16.05
N PRO A 142 4.74 -4.77 -17.35
CA PRO A 142 5.94 -5.51 -17.78
C PRO A 142 7.22 -4.94 -17.18
N LEU A 143 7.33 -3.61 -17.11
CA LEU A 143 8.47 -2.96 -16.49
C LEU A 143 8.52 -3.20 -14.97
N ALA A 144 7.37 -3.15 -14.29
CA ALA A 144 7.31 -3.48 -12.87
C ALA A 144 7.76 -4.92 -12.60
N LEU A 145 7.25 -5.89 -13.37
CA LEU A 145 7.63 -7.30 -13.24
C LEU A 145 9.13 -7.49 -13.45
N LEU A 146 9.71 -6.86 -14.48
CA LEU A 146 11.15 -6.89 -14.71
C LEU A 146 11.93 -6.30 -13.51
N GLN A 147 11.49 -5.17 -12.96
CA GLN A 147 12.13 -4.54 -11.82
C GLN A 147 12.05 -5.42 -10.56
N VAL A 148 10.88 -6.00 -10.27
CA VAL A 148 10.67 -6.93 -9.15
C VAL A 148 11.56 -8.16 -9.32
N PHE A 149 11.64 -8.72 -10.53
CA PHE A 149 12.53 -9.84 -10.84
C PHE A 149 14.00 -9.50 -10.59
N ILE A 150 14.47 -8.35 -11.09
CA ILE A 150 15.85 -7.87 -10.85
C ILE A 150 16.12 -7.72 -9.36
N VAL A 151 15.18 -7.17 -8.60
CA VAL A 151 15.31 -7.00 -7.14
C VAL A 151 15.37 -8.36 -6.45
N ALA A 152 14.45 -9.28 -6.73
CA ALA A 152 14.41 -10.59 -6.11
C ALA A 152 15.68 -11.39 -6.39
N VAL A 153 16.09 -11.51 -7.66
CA VAL A 153 17.33 -12.20 -8.05
C VAL A 153 18.56 -11.48 -7.48
N GLY A 154 18.60 -10.15 -7.57
CA GLY A 154 19.67 -9.33 -7.03
C GLY A 154 19.87 -9.52 -5.52
N THR A 155 18.79 -9.69 -4.76
CA THR A 155 18.86 -9.97 -3.32
C THR A 155 19.63 -11.25 -3.05
N TYR A 156 19.31 -12.35 -3.73
CA TYR A 156 20.04 -13.62 -3.55
C TYR A 156 21.47 -13.54 -4.09
N LEU A 157 21.72 -12.85 -5.20
CA LEU A 157 23.07 -12.68 -5.74
C LEU A 157 23.96 -11.92 -4.75
N VAL A 158 23.49 -10.79 -4.23
CA VAL A 158 24.25 -9.98 -3.26
C VAL A 158 24.55 -10.80 -2.00
N LEU A 159 23.53 -11.44 -1.41
CA LEU A 159 23.71 -12.23 -0.20
C LEU A 159 24.60 -13.45 -0.43
N GLY A 160 24.45 -14.16 -1.54
CA GLY A 160 25.26 -15.32 -1.89
C GLY A 160 26.73 -14.95 -2.14
N LEU A 161 26.99 -13.84 -2.84
CA LEU A 161 28.35 -13.34 -3.06
C LEU A 161 29.01 -12.88 -1.76
N LEU A 162 28.28 -12.18 -0.89
CA LEU A 162 28.80 -11.78 0.42
C LEU A 162 29.14 -13.01 1.27
N ALA A 163 28.27 -14.01 1.30
CA ALA A 163 28.51 -15.24 2.06
C ALA A 163 29.73 -16.02 1.52
N ALA A 164 29.85 -16.13 0.19
CA ALA A 164 31.02 -16.75 -0.45
C ALA A 164 32.32 -15.98 -0.17
N ALA A 165 32.29 -14.65 -0.21
CA ALA A 165 33.44 -13.80 0.12
C ALA A 165 33.89 -13.94 1.58
N LEU A 166 32.96 -14.29 2.48
CA LEU A 166 33.24 -14.57 3.89
C LEU A 166 33.61 -16.05 4.15
N GLY A 167 33.79 -16.86 3.10
CA GLY A 167 34.18 -18.27 3.21
C GLY A 167 33.07 -19.22 3.66
N ASN A 168 31.81 -18.79 3.66
CA ASN A 168 30.67 -19.60 4.07
C ASN A 168 29.66 -19.74 2.91
N PRO A 169 29.91 -20.62 1.92
CA PRO A 169 29.02 -20.77 0.77
C PRO A 169 27.67 -21.34 1.22
N LEU A 170 26.62 -20.53 1.10
CA LEU A 170 25.27 -20.91 1.47
C LEU A 170 24.56 -21.63 0.32
N LYS A 171 23.73 -22.63 0.65
CA LYS A 171 22.92 -23.35 -0.33
C LYS A 171 21.54 -22.71 -0.43
N LEU A 172 21.12 -22.33 -1.64
CA LEU A 172 19.76 -21.84 -1.87
C LEU A 172 18.78 -23.02 -1.85
N ARG A 173 17.76 -22.95 -1.00
CA ARG A 173 16.65 -23.91 -0.95
C ARG A 173 15.37 -23.27 -1.43
N TRP A 174 14.57 -24.06 -2.15
CA TRP A 174 13.26 -23.67 -2.66
C TRP A 174 12.15 -24.19 -1.73
N PRO A 175 11.04 -23.45 -1.59
CA PRO A 175 9.88 -23.97 -0.87
C PRO A 175 9.30 -25.21 -1.57
N THR A 176 8.72 -26.11 -0.78
CA THR A 176 8.07 -27.31 -1.33
C THR A 176 6.87 -26.92 -2.19
N GLY A 177 6.87 -27.39 -3.44
CA GLY A 177 5.75 -27.18 -4.36
C GLY A 177 4.46 -27.85 -3.88
N GLY A 178 3.32 -27.30 -4.28
CA GLY A 178 2.01 -27.87 -3.97
C GLY A 178 0.89 -26.83 -4.04
N THR A 179 -0.34 -27.29 -3.90
CA THR A 179 -1.54 -26.45 -3.95
C THR A 179 -1.50 -25.30 -2.95
N LEU A 180 -1.02 -25.55 -1.74
CA LEU A 180 -0.90 -24.51 -0.71
C LEU A 180 0.05 -23.39 -1.14
N LEU A 181 1.24 -23.72 -1.64
CA LEU A 181 2.22 -22.72 -2.06
C LEU A 181 1.64 -21.82 -3.18
N TYR A 182 0.91 -22.39 -4.13
CA TYR A 182 0.26 -21.60 -5.18
C TYR A 182 -0.76 -20.61 -4.62
N TRP A 183 -1.58 -21.02 -3.67
CA TRP A 183 -2.54 -20.12 -3.01
C TRP A 183 -1.85 -19.06 -2.17
N VAL A 184 -0.78 -19.39 -1.44
CA VAL A 184 0.00 -18.38 -0.69
C VAL A 184 0.61 -17.36 -1.65
N ILE A 185 1.24 -17.80 -2.74
CA ILE A 185 1.85 -16.90 -3.73
C ILE A 185 0.79 -15.98 -4.36
N ALA A 186 -0.30 -16.56 -4.86
CA ALA A 186 -1.36 -15.82 -5.54
C ALA A 186 -2.12 -14.90 -4.58
N GLY A 187 -2.46 -15.41 -3.39
CA GLY A 187 -3.21 -14.69 -2.38
C GLY A 187 -2.46 -13.47 -1.89
N GLN A 188 -1.19 -13.64 -1.53
CA GLN A 188 -0.36 -12.52 -1.07
C GLN A 188 -0.05 -11.52 -2.19
N ALA A 189 0.01 -11.95 -3.45
CA ALA A 189 0.09 -11.02 -4.59
C ALA A 189 -1.18 -10.16 -4.73
N LEU A 190 -2.36 -10.77 -4.56
CA LEU A 190 -3.64 -10.09 -4.64
C LEU A 190 -3.85 -9.13 -3.47
N VAL A 191 -3.54 -9.56 -2.24
CA VAL A 191 -3.58 -8.73 -1.03
C VAL A 191 -2.65 -7.53 -1.19
N ALA A 192 -1.36 -7.77 -1.48
CA ALA A 192 -0.38 -6.70 -1.66
C ALA A 192 -0.83 -5.71 -2.75
N PHE A 193 -1.37 -6.20 -3.88
CA PHE A 193 -1.88 -5.31 -4.93
C PHE A 193 -3.11 -4.51 -4.47
N GLY A 194 -4.07 -5.14 -3.79
CA GLY A 194 -5.24 -4.49 -3.21
C GLY A 194 -4.84 -3.39 -2.23
N GLU A 195 -3.93 -3.69 -1.30
CA GLU A 195 -3.44 -2.75 -0.30
C GLU A 195 -2.68 -1.58 -0.94
N GLU A 196 -1.80 -1.83 -1.91
CA GLU A 196 -1.10 -0.74 -2.59
C GLU A 196 -2.07 0.17 -3.36
N VAL A 197 -3.09 -0.40 -4.01
CA VAL A 197 -4.16 0.38 -4.65
C VAL A 197 -4.97 1.18 -3.63
N TYR A 198 -5.25 0.61 -2.46
CA TYR A 198 -6.00 1.27 -1.41
C TYR A 198 -5.18 2.40 -0.73
N TYR A 199 -4.08 2.06 -0.06
CA TYR A 199 -3.31 3.01 0.73
C TYR A 199 -2.51 3.98 -0.13
N ARG A 200 -1.71 3.50 -1.10
CA ARG A 200 -0.79 4.34 -1.90
C ARG A 200 -1.42 4.85 -3.19
N GLY A 201 -2.49 4.20 -3.63
CA GLY A 201 -3.36 4.65 -4.69
C GLY A 201 -4.38 5.65 -4.20
N LEU A 202 -5.44 5.20 -3.52
CA LEU A 202 -6.58 6.04 -3.15
C LEU A 202 -6.26 7.00 -2.00
N LEU A 203 -5.95 6.48 -0.81
CA LEU A 203 -5.83 7.29 0.41
C LEU A 203 -4.69 8.31 0.30
N TYR A 204 -3.51 7.87 -0.13
CA TYR A 204 -2.34 8.74 -0.34
C TYR A 204 -2.65 9.86 -1.33
N CYS A 205 -3.27 9.55 -2.47
CA CYS A 205 -3.57 10.57 -3.48
C CYS A 205 -4.63 11.55 -2.98
N GLU A 206 -5.60 11.08 -2.20
CA GLU A 206 -6.65 11.90 -1.63
C GLU A 206 -6.09 12.85 -0.54
N VAL A 207 -5.22 12.37 0.35
CA VAL A 207 -4.51 13.22 1.32
C VAL A 207 -3.66 14.26 0.59
N GLU A 208 -2.89 13.86 -0.42
CA GLU A 208 -2.06 14.78 -1.21
C GLU A 208 -2.92 15.84 -1.94
N ARG A 209 -4.13 15.47 -2.40
CA ARG A 209 -5.10 16.37 -3.03
C ARG A 209 -5.67 17.39 -2.04
N LEU A 210 -5.93 16.97 -0.81
CA LEU A 210 -6.52 17.80 0.24
C LEU A 210 -5.53 18.75 0.91
N ALA A 211 -4.26 18.34 1.00
CA ALA A 211 -3.22 19.06 1.73
C ALA A 211 -3.09 20.58 1.41
N PRO A 212 -3.19 21.06 0.15
CA PRO A 212 -3.20 22.50 -0.15
C PRO A 212 -4.34 23.27 0.51
N ARG A 213 -5.52 22.65 0.60
CA ARG A 213 -6.70 23.26 1.23
C ARG A 213 -6.53 23.35 2.74
N MET A 214 -5.71 22.48 3.31
CA MET A 214 -5.36 22.45 4.74
C MET A 214 -4.11 23.30 5.06
N GLY A 215 -3.64 24.14 4.13
CA GLY A 215 -2.53 25.08 4.34
C GLY A 215 -1.15 24.57 3.88
N LEU A 216 -1.01 23.30 3.49
CA LEU A 216 0.25 22.76 2.98
C LEU A 216 0.38 22.99 1.47
N ARG A 217 0.95 24.13 1.09
CA ARG A 217 1.10 24.53 -0.32
C ARG A 217 2.29 23.86 -1.02
N THR A 218 3.37 23.57 -0.30
CA THR A 218 4.59 23.02 -0.91
C THR A 218 4.39 21.56 -1.33
N PRO A 219 4.77 21.16 -2.56
CA PRO A 219 4.63 19.77 -3.01
C PRO A 219 5.35 18.76 -2.12
N VAL A 220 6.51 19.16 -1.57
CA VAL A 220 7.32 18.30 -0.69
C VAL A 220 6.59 18.03 0.64
N ALA A 221 6.10 19.06 1.33
CA ALA A 221 5.38 18.86 2.59
C ALA A 221 4.11 18.04 2.40
N ARG A 222 3.36 18.29 1.33
CA ARG A 222 2.15 17.51 0.99
C ARG A 222 2.43 16.02 0.85
N ARG A 223 3.54 15.67 0.17
CA ARG A 223 3.95 14.28 -0.01
C ARG A 223 4.35 13.65 1.31
N TRP A 224 5.20 14.30 2.09
CA TRP A 224 5.64 13.76 3.38
C TRP A 224 4.49 13.54 4.35
N VAL A 225 3.51 14.43 4.37
CA VAL A 225 2.33 14.25 5.20
C VAL A 225 1.44 13.12 4.69
N ALA A 226 1.25 13.00 3.37
CA ALA A 226 0.53 11.85 2.80
C ALA A 226 1.25 10.53 3.12
N VAL A 227 2.58 10.47 2.96
CA VAL A 227 3.42 9.32 3.33
C VAL A 227 3.20 8.98 4.81
N GLY A 228 3.42 9.94 5.71
CA GLY A 228 3.34 9.70 7.16
C GLY A 228 1.97 9.19 7.59
N LEU A 229 0.89 9.84 7.15
CA LEU A 229 -0.48 9.47 7.54
C LEU A 229 -0.89 8.10 7.01
N THR A 230 -0.65 7.80 5.74
CA THR A 230 -1.04 6.49 5.19
C THR A 230 -0.16 5.36 5.71
N SER A 231 1.10 5.64 6.06
CA SER A 231 2.00 4.63 6.62
C SER A 231 1.67 4.30 8.06
N MET A 232 1.30 5.29 8.87
CA MET A 232 0.82 5.06 10.22
C MET A 232 -0.52 4.33 10.21
N LEU A 233 -1.45 4.71 9.33
CA LEU A 233 -2.70 3.98 9.13
C LEU A 233 -2.44 2.51 8.81
N PHE A 234 -1.59 2.25 7.82
CA PHE A 234 -1.19 0.91 7.42
C PHE A 234 -0.63 0.11 8.61
N ALA A 235 0.27 0.71 9.39
CA ALA A 235 0.83 0.09 10.59
C ALA A 235 -0.24 -0.27 11.62
N MET A 236 -1.16 0.65 11.92
CA MET A 236 -2.22 0.45 12.90
C MET A 236 -3.16 -0.70 12.54
N GLU A 237 -3.44 -0.89 11.25
CA GLU A 237 -4.30 -1.99 10.79
C GLU A 237 -3.62 -3.37 10.94
N HIS A 238 -2.29 -3.39 11.00
CA HIS A 238 -1.48 -4.60 11.10
C HIS A 238 -0.99 -4.91 12.53
N LEU A 239 -1.40 -4.14 13.54
CA LEU A 239 -0.97 -4.37 14.93
C LEU A 239 -1.64 -5.60 15.54
N ASP A 240 -0.83 -6.52 16.03
CA ASP A 240 -1.31 -7.56 16.94
C ASP A 240 -1.29 -7.05 18.39
N VAL A 241 -2.42 -6.50 18.84
CA VAL A 241 -2.56 -5.92 20.20
C VAL A 241 -2.60 -6.96 21.31
N THR A 242 -2.55 -8.26 20.98
CA THR A 242 -2.46 -9.35 21.97
C THR A 242 -1.02 -9.58 22.45
N GLN A 243 -0.03 -9.05 21.73
CA GLN A 243 1.39 -9.20 22.05
C GLN A 243 1.85 -8.25 23.18
N PRO A 244 2.97 -8.56 23.86
CA PRO A 244 3.63 -7.63 24.77
C PRO A 244 3.95 -6.27 24.11
N TRP A 245 3.88 -5.18 24.89
CA TRP A 245 4.00 -3.81 24.36
C TRP A 245 5.30 -3.55 23.58
N ASP A 246 6.42 -4.14 23.97
CA ASP A 246 7.70 -4.00 23.27
C ASP A 246 7.68 -4.68 21.89
N VAL A 247 6.95 -5.79 21.74
CA VAL A 247 6.71 -6.44 20.44
C VAL A 247 5.80 -5.56 19.57
N VAL A 248 4.69 -5.06 20.13
CA VAL A 248 3.76 -4.16 19.43
C VAL A 248 4.48 -2.90 18.94
N ALA A 249 5.31 -2.28 19.78
CA ALA A 249 6.08 -1.09 19.41
C ALA A 249 7.06 -1.37 18.26
N ARG A 250 7.80 -2.49 18.32
CA ARG A 250 8.73 -2.89 17.25
C ARG A 250 7.99 -3.19 15.94
N GLN A 251 6.88 -3.91 15.99
CA GLN A 251 6.03 -4.17 14.84
C GLN A 251 5.47 -2.87 14.23
N THR A 252 4.98 -1.95 15.08
CA THR A 252 4.47 -0.64 14.63
C THR A 252 5.53 0.12 13.86
N ILE A 253 6.75 0.22 14.41
CA ILE A 253 7.86 0.94 13.78
C ILE A 253 8.25 0.27 12.47
N PHE A 254 8.33 -1.07 12.45
CA PHE A 254 8.66 -1.83 11.25
C PHE A 254 7.62 -1.61 10.14
N ILE A 255 6.33 -1.82 10.44
CA ILE A 255 5.25 -1.72 9.45
C ILE A 255 5.05 -0.27 9.01
N ALA A 256 5.18 0.72 9.90
CA ALA A 256 5.12 2.13 9.51
C ALA A 256 6.29 2.52 8.61
N SER A 257 7.50 2.01 8.88
CA SER A 257 8.68 2.26 8.06
C SER A 257 8.53 1.61 6.68
N LEU A 258 8.10 0.34 6.63
CA LEU A 258 7.80 -0.35 5.37
C LEU A 258 6.68 0.37 4.60
N GLY A 259 5.67 0.80 5.35
CA GLY A 259 4.62 1.76 5.03
C GLY A 259 5.11 2.90 4.14
N ALA A 260 6.07 3.64 4.71
CA ALA A 260 6.64 4.84 4.15
C ALA A 260 7.55 4.53 2.95
N LEU A 261 8.34 3.46 3.01
CA LEU A 261 9.20 3.04 1.93
C LEU A 261 8.38 2.67 0.67
N PHE A 262 7.26 1.96 0.79
CA PHE A 262 6.38 1.71 -0.36
C PHE A 262 5.77 3.00 -0.91
N ALA A 263 5.32 3.91 -0.04
CA ALA A 263 4.80 5.20 -0.50
C ALA A 263 5.84 6.03 -1.25
N LEU A 264 7.10 6.03 -0.78
CA LEU A 264 8.23 6.66 -1.47
C LEU A 264 8.57 5.96 -2.80
N LEU A 265 8.53 4.61 -2.82
CA LEU A 265 8.74 3.83 -4.04
C LEU A 265 7.70 4.18 -5.11
N VAL A 266 6.42 4.32 -4.73
CA VAL A 266 5.34 4.81 -5.61
C VAL A 266 5.58 6.26 -6.02
N ALA A 267 6.05 7.12 -5.11
CA ALA A 267 6.31 8.53 -5.42
C ALA A 267 7.43 8.69 -6.47
N VAL A 268 8.49 7.88 -6.40
CA VAL A 268 9.64 7.93 -7.32
C VAL A 268 9.35 7.23 -8.64
N SER A 269 8.72 6.05 -8.60
CA SER A 269 8.47 5.25 -9.82
C SER A 269 7.19 5.64 -10.56
N ALA A 270 6.25 6.28 -9.86
CA ALA A 270 4.85 6.42 -10.25
C ALA A 270 4.17 5.08 -10.62
N ASN A 271 4.67 3.93 -10.15
CA ASN A 271 4.20 2.61 -10.58
C ASN A 271 3.70 1.81 -9.38
N LEU A 272 2.39 1.60 -9.30
CA LEU A 272 1.80 0.83 -8.20
C LEU A 272 2.09 -0.67 -8.32
N TYR A 273 2.27 -1.20 -9.52
CA TYR A 273 2.67 -2.60 -9.71
C TYR A 273 4.05 -2.90 -9.14
N LEU A 274 4.98 -1.93 -9.18
CA LEU A 274 6.30 -2.11 -8.59
C LEU A 274 6.20 -2.22 -7.06
N ALA A 275 5.48 -1.31 -6.41
CA ALA A 275 5.28 -1.37 -4.97
C ALA A 275 4.55 -2.65 -4.55
N ALA A 276 3.50 -3.03 -5.28
CA ALA A 276 2.74 -4.25 -5.00
C ALA A 276 3.58 -5.52 -5.18
N GLY A 277 4.43 -5.57 -6.21
CA GLY A 277 5.31 -6.73 -6.42
C GLY A 277 6.41 -6.84 -5.37
N ILE A 278 7.00 -5.73 -4.93
CA ILE A 278 7.97 -5.76 -3.81
C ILE A 278 7.27 -6.10 -2.48
N HIS A 279 6.06 -5.60 -2.26
CA HIS A 279 5.24 -5.94 -1.12
C HIS A 279 4.90 -7.44 -1.10
N ALA A 280 4.37 -7.99 -2.19
CA ALA A 280 4.10 -9.42 -2.32
C ALA A 280 5.35 -10.28 -2.08
N TRP A 281 6.50 -9.86 -2.65
CA TRP A 281 7.77 -10.54 -2.45
C TRP A 281 8.20 -10.57 -0.97
N ILE A 282 8.03 -9.46 -0.25
CA ILE A 282 8.30 -9.39 1.19
C ILE A 282 7.36 -10.31 1.97
N ASN A 283 6.07 -10.36 1.61
CA ASN A 283 5.13 -11.27 2.25
C ASN A 283 5.53 -12.74 2.01
N TRP A 284 5.99 -13.08 0.80
CA TRP A 284 6.49 -14.43 0.52
C TRP A 284 7.75 -14.79 1.32
N LEU A 285 8.67 -13.83 1.53
CA LEU A 285 9.82 -14.03 2.42
C LEU A 285 9.38 -14.29 3.87
N LEU A 286 8.41 -13.52 4.38
CA LEU A 286 7.90 -13.67 5.75
C LEU A 286 7.15 -14.98 5.96
N LEU A 287 6.41 -15.45 4.95
CA LEU A 287 5.62 -16.69 5.01
C LEU A 287 6.40 -17.94 4.61
N GLY A 288 7.69 -17.82 4.28
CA GLY A 288 8.50 -18.96 3.81
C GLY A 288 8.09 -19.48 2.43
N ALA A 289 7.35 -18.69 1.65
CA ALA A 289 6.95 -19.00 0.27
C ALA A 289 7.98 -18.55 -0.78
N ALA A 290 9.07 -17.92 -0.34
CA ALA A 290 10.22 -17.58 -1.17
C ALA A 290 11.41 -18.52 -0.87
N PRO A 291 12.39 -18.63 -1.81
CA PRO A 291 13.65 -19.32 -1.54
C PRO A 291 14.38 -18.75 -0.32
N HIS A 292 15.23 -19.55 0.31
CA HIS A 292 16.09 -19.07 1.39
C HIS A 292 17.45 -19.77 1.34
N PHE A 293 18.48 -19.06 1.79
CA PHE A 293 19.76 -19.68 2.06
C PHE A 293 19.67 -20.56 3.31
N ALA A 294 20.17 -21.78 3.19
CA ALA A 294 20.21 -22.76 4.25
C ALA A 294 21.65 -23.08 4.66
N ASP A 295 21.82 -23.40 5.94
CA ASP A 295 23.08 -23.83 6.52
C ASP A 295 23.37 -25.32 6.18
N ALA A 296 24.43 -25.88 6.78
CA ALA A 296 24.82 -27.26 6.58
C ALA A 296 23.74 -28.27 7.05
N ASN A 297 22.94 -27.89 8.06
CA ASN A 297 21.84 -28.70 8.61
C ASN A 297 20.54 -28.51 7.83
N GLY A 298 20.51 -27.54 6.92
CA GLY A 298 19.33 -27.23 6.13
C GLY A 298 18.36 -26.26 6.79
N ALA A 299 18.72 -25.66 7.92
CA ALA A 299 17.95 -24.62 8.57
C ALA A 299 18.21 -23.26 7.87
N PRO A 300 17.29 -22.29 7.95
CA PRO A 300 17.52 -20.95 7.40
C PRO A 300 18.81 -20.32 7.97
N ALA A 301 19.77 -20.04 7.10
CA ALA A 301 21.08 -19.49 7.48
C ALA A 301 21.03 -18.00 7.82
N LEU A 302 19.99 -17.29 7.38
CA LEU A 302 19.83 -15.85 7.55
C LEU A 302 18.40 -15.55 8.04
N PRO A 303 18.20 -14.56 8.92
CA PRO A 303 16.87 -14.14 9.32
C PRO A 303 16.14 -13.44 8.15
N ALA A 304 14.80 -13.56 8.11
CA ALA A 304 13.98 -12.94 7.07
C ALA A 304 14.24 -11.43 6.90
N GLY A 305 14.50 -10.73 8.01
CA GLY A 305 14.83 -9.30 8.02
C GLY A 305 16.04 -8.93 7.14
N THR A 306 17.02 -9.82 7.00
CA THR A 306 18.19 -9.59 6.13
C THR A 306 17.79 -9.55 4.66
N TYR A 307 16.95 -10.50 4.21
CA TYR A 307 16.44 -10.52 2.84
C TYR A 307 15.58 -9.29 2.54
N ILE A 308 14.72 -8.90 3.49
CA ILE A 308 13.85 -7.73 3.37
C ILE A 308 14.69 -6.45 3.25
N GLY A 309 15.70 -6.28 4.10
CA GLY A 309 16.60 -5.13 4.07
C GLY A 309 17.31 -4.97 2.72
N VAL A 310 17.93 -6.04 2.22
CA VAL A 310 18.61 -6.02 0.91
C VAL A 310 17.63 -5.80 -0.24
N THR A 311 16.46 -6.45 -0.20
CA THR A 311 15.39 -6.26 -1.18
C THR A 311 14.98 -4.79 -1.27
N LEU A 312 14.75 -4.11 -0.13
CA LEU A 312 14.36 -2.71 -0.12
C LEU A 312 15.46 -1.80 -0.66
N ILE A 313 16.72 -2.02 -0.27
CA ILE A 313 17.87 -1.27 -0.81
C ILE A 313 17.91 -1.38 -2.35
N LEU A 314 17.85 -2.61 -2.86
CA LEU A 314 17.88 -2.87 -4.30
C LEU A 314 16.64 -2.30 -5.02
N ALA A 315 15.46 -2.38 -4.41
CA ALA A 315 14.23 -1.81 -4.98
C ALA A 315 14.37 -0.30 -5.22
N PHE A 316 14.94 0.45 -4.28
CA PHE A 316 15.20 1.87 -4.47
C PHE A 316 16.29 2.12 -5.52
N ILE A 317 17.40 1.37 -5.50
CA ILE A 317 18.47 1.51 -6.52
C ILE A 317 17.88 1.30 -7.93
N VAL A 318 17.11 0.23 -8.12
CA VAL A 318 16.44 -0.09 -9.39
C VAL A 318 15.43 1.00 -9.77
N ALA A 319 14.59 1.43 -8.84
CA ALA A 319 13.61 2.49 -9.11
C ALA A 319 14.29 3.80 -9.57
N PHE A 320 15.39 4.21 -8.93
CA PHE A 320 16.14 5.40 -9.31
C PHE A 320 16.87 5.24 -10.66
N ALA A 321 17.49 4.08 -10.92
CA ALA A 321 18.20 3.81 -12.16
C ALA A 321 17.26 3.90 -13.38
N PHE A 322 16.05 3.34 -13.27
CA PHE A 322 15.04 3.42 -14.32
C PHE A 322 14.33 4.78 -14.37
N GLY A 323 14.20 5.47 -13.23
CA GLY A 323 13.60 6.80 -13.15
C GLY A 323 14.42 7.89 -13.86
N ARG A 324 15.75 7.88 -13.70
CA ARG A 324 16.64 8.89 -14.32
C ARG A 324 16.54 8.91 -15.85
N ARG A 325 16.42 7.74 -16.50
CA ARG A 325 16.36 7.64 -17.97
C ARG A 325 15.16 8.38 -18.59
N ARG A 326 14.02 8.46 -17.90
CA ARG A 326 12.83 9.19 -18.40
C ARG A 326 13.01 10.71 -18.38
N SER A 327 13.70 11.25 -17.38
CA SER A 327 13.93 12.70 -17.29
C SER A 327 14.85 13.22 -18.39
N VAL A 328 15.94 12.50 -18.70
CA VAL A 328 16.91 12.88 -19.74
C VAL A 328 16.28 12.84 -21.13
N HIS A 329 15.47 11.82 -21.43
CA HIS A 329 14.82 11.70 -22.73
C HIS A 329 13.75 12.80 -22.93
N SER A 330 12.96 13.11 -21.90
CA SER A 330 11.96 14.18 -21.96
C SER A 330 12.57 15.57 -22.22
N VAL A 331 13.74 15.87 -21.67
CA VAL A 331 14.44 17.15 -21.89
C VAL A 331 14.94 17.24 -23.34
N LYS A 332 15.54 16.17 -23.87
CA LYS A 332 15.99 16.12 -25.27
C LYS A 332 14.82 16.28 -26.26
N THR A 333 13.70 15.59 -26.05
CA THR A 333 12.53 15.70 -26.94
C THR A 333 11.90 17.11 -26.91
N LEU A 334 11.89 17.77 -25.74
CA LEU A 334 11.44 19.16 -25.63
C LEU A 334 12.40 20.12 -26.33
N GLN A 335 13.71 19.95 -26.16
CA GLN A 335 14.73 20.75 -26.85
C GLN A 335 14.67 20.56 -28.38
N GLU A 336 14.49 19.33 -28.86
CA GLU A 336 14.33 19.04 -30.30
C GLU A 336 13.04 19.66 -30.87
N ARG A 337 11.92 19.62 -30.14
CA ARG A 337 10.67 20.27 -30.55
C ARG A 337 10.76 21.78 -30.55
N MET A 338 11.46 22.38 -29.58
CA MET A 338 11.70 23.82 -29.55
C MET A 338 12.67 24.25 -30.65
N GLY A 339 13.73 23.46 -30.92
CA GLY A 339 14.67 23.70 -32.01
C GLY A 339 14.01 23.65 -33.39
N ARG A 340 13.12 22.67 -33.65
CA ARG A 340 12.38 22.58 -34.93
C ARG A 340 11.35 23.70 -35.14
N ARG A 341 10.79 24.26 -34.06
CA ARG A 341 9.89 25.43 -34.14
C ARG A 341 10.64 26.75 -34.33
N GLY A 342 11.92 26.81 -33.97
CA GLY A 342 12.77 27.97 -34.19
C GLY A 342 13.18 28.15 -35.65
N THR A 343 13.43 27.05 -36.39
CA THR A 343 13.90 27.09 -37.78
C THR A 343 12.80 27.24 -38.84
N THR A 344 11.54 26.95 -38.51
CA THR A 344 10.41 27.08 -39.45
C THR A 344 9.73 28.44 -39.45
N ARG A 345 10.07 29.35 -38.52
CA ARG A 345 9.46 30.69 -38.45
C ARG A 345 10.23 31.80 -39.17
N THR A 346 11.41 31.51 -39.70
CA THR A 346 12.26 32.48 -40.41
C THR A 346 12.22 32.34 -41.94
N LEU A 347 11.49 31.36 -42.49
CA LEU A 347 11.39 31.15 -43.94
C LEU A 347 10.08 31.65 -44.59
N ASP A 348 9.09 32.07 -43.81
CA ASP A 348 7.83 32.68 -44.33
C ASP A 348 7.83 34.22 -44.23
N ARG A 349 9.01 34.86 -44.13
CA ARG A 349 9.16 36.32 -44.11
C ARG A 349 10.33 36.82 -44.97
N ALA A 350 10.58 36.15 -46.09
CA ALA A 350 11.48 36.64 -47.13
C ALA A 350 10.70 36.79 -48.43
#